data_AF-E4UUJ2-F1
#
_entry.id   AF-E4UUJ2-F1
#
_cell.length_a   1.000
_cell.length_b   1.000
_cell.length_c   1.000
_cell.angle_alpha   90.00
_cell.angle_beta   90.00
_cell.angle_gamma   90.00
#
_symmetry.space_group_name_H-M   'P 1'
#
loop_
_entity.id
_entity.type
_entity.pdbx_description
1 polymer ?
#
loop_
_entity_poly.entity_id
_entity_poly.type
_entity_poly.pdbx_seq_one_letter_code
_entity_poly.pdbx_strand_id
1 'polypeptide(L)' 'MSRPFFFSQPFRYMRWASYEKPAIFYSIVLGSLGPVALFALPPIRRYFGDVDPAEIPFSYPVPAGPRKIPQGYDDE' A
#
# COMPACT_ATOMS: atom_id res chain seq x y z
N MET A 1 -18.07 31.58 19.21
CA MET A 1 -17.45 31.75 17.87
C MET A 1 -18.39 31.15 16.85
N SER A 2 -18.87 31.91 15.86
CA SER A 2 -19.74 31.36 14.82
C SER A 2 -18.98 30.37 13.93
N ARG A 3 -19.60 29.22 13.61
CA ARG A 3 -18.99 28.19 12.75
C ARG A 3 -18.71 28.78 11.35
N PRO A 4 -17.46 28.78 10.85
CA PRO A 4 -17.19 29.19 9.47
C PRO A 4 -17.83 28.20 8.49
N PHE A 5 -18.28 28.65 7.33
CA PHE A 5 -18.80 27.77 6.29
C PHE A 5 -17.65 27.13 5.52
N PHE A 6 -17.70 25.80 5.33
CA PHE A 6 -16.65 25.04 4.63
C PHE A 6 -16.42 25.53 3.20
N PHE A 7 -17.49 25.70 2.40
CA PHE A 7 -17.41 26.11 1.00
C PHE A 7 -17.05 27.58 0.78
N SER A 8 -17.11 28.41 1.82
CA SER A 8 -16.75 29.83 1.74
C SER A 8 -15.37 30.13 2.30
N GLN A 9 -14.96 29.42 3.36
CA GLN A 9 -13.69 29.65 4.06
C GLN A 9 -13.07 28.31 4.53
N PRO A 10 -12.61 27.45 3.60
CA PRO A 10 -12.19 26.08 3.92
C PRO A 10 -11.01 26.02 4.91
N PHE A 11 -9.98 26.86 4.71
CA PHE A 11 -8.83 26.90 5.64
C PHE A 11 -9.21 27.35 7.05
N ARG A 12 -10.13 28.32 7.16
CA ARG A 12 -10.63 28.78 8.47
C ARG A 12 -11.50 27.71 9.13
N TYR A 13 -12.27 26.96 8.35
CA TYR A 13 -13.03 25.81 8.85
C TYR A 13 -12.13 24.69 9.36
N MET A 14 -11.09 24.31 8.61
CA MET A 14 -10.15 23.29 9.05
C MET A 14 -9.45 23.68 10.36
N ARG A 15 -8.99 24.94 10.47
CA ARG A 15 -8.41 25.46 11.72
C ARG A 15 -9.42 25.44 12.87
N TRP A 16 -10.67 25.80 12.64
CA TRP A 16 -11.70 25.74 13.68
C TRP A 16 -12.00 24.29 14.09
N ALA A 17 -12.13 23.39 13.12
CA ALA A 17 -12.42 21.97 13.33
C ALA A 17 -11.30 21.26 14.12
N SER A 18 -10.03 21.62 13.90
CA SER A 18 -8.90 21.06 14.64
C SER A 18 -8.91 21.40 16.14
N TYR A 19 -9.47 22.55 16.54
CA TYR A 19 -9.56 22.96 17.95
C TYR A 19 -10.89 22.55 18.60
N GLU A 20 -12.02 22.74 17.92
CA GLU A 20 -13.35 22.53 18.50
C GLU A 20 -13.79 21.05 18.45
N LYS A 21 -13.37 20.32 17.40
CA LYS A 21 -13.76 18.93 17.14
C LYS A 21 -12.53 18.08 16.77
N PRO A 22 -11.51 18.01 17.64
CA PRO A 22 -10.23 17.38 17.32
C PRO A 22 -10.40 15.90 16.94
N ALA A 23 -11.26 15.16 17.65
CA ALA A 23 -11.46 13.73 17.38
C ALA A 23 -11.98 13.45 15.96
N ILE A 24 -12.88 14.30 15.43
CA ILE A 24 -13.45 14.15 14.09
C ILE A 24 -12.45 14.61 13.03
N PHE A 25 -11.79 15.76 13.28
CA PHE A 25 -10.84 16.31 12.33
C PHE A 25 -9.65 15.36 12.11
N TYR A 26 -9.00 14.91 13.19
CA TYR A 26 -7.83 14.06 13.07
C TYR A 26 -8.15 12.63 12.65
N SER A 27 -9.35 12.10 12.95
CA SER A 27 -9.75 10.78 12.45
C SER A 27 -9.89 10.77 10.92
N ILE A 28 -10.46 11.82 10.34
CA ILE A 28 -10.57 11.97 8.87
C ILE A 28 -9.18 12.16 8.25
N VAL A 29 -8.33 13.01 8.86
CA VAL A 29 -6.98 13.25 8.34
C VAL A 29 -6.15 11.96 8.35
N LEU A 30 -6.10 11.25 9.48
CA LEU A 30 -5.33 10.00 9.58
C LEU A 30 -5.96 8.88 8.74
N GLY A 31 -7.28 8.78 8.72
CA GLY A 31 -8.00 7.79 7.91
C GLY A 31 -7.80 7.99 6.40
N SER A 32 -7.74 9.24 5.94
CA SER A 32 -7.48 9.56 4.53
C SER A 32 -6.00 9.44 4.15
N LEU A 33 -5.08 9.65 5.09
CA LEU A 33 -3.64 9.53 4.85
C LEU A 33 -3.24 8.11 4.44
N GLY A 34 -3.93 7.08 4.96
CA GLY A 34 -3.66 5.67 4.61
C GLY A 34 -3.82 5.37 3.10
N PRO A 35 -5.02 5.53 2.51
CA PRO A 35 -5.23 5.33 1.07
C PRO A 35 -4.34 6.22 0.19
N VAL A 36 -4.09 7.46 0.61
CA VAL A 36 -3.17 8.37 -0.10
C VAL A 36 -1.75 7.82 -0.10
N ALA A 37 -1.28 7.34 1.05
CA ALA A 37 0.05 6.73 1.19
C ALA A 37 0.18 5.45 0.36
N LEU A 38 -0.86 4.61 0.30
CA LEU A 38 -0.86 3.40 -0.54
C LEU A 38 -0.68 3.72 -2.03
N PHE A 39 -1.20 4.85 -2.51
CA PHE A 39 -1.03 5.25 -3.90
C PHE A 39 0.29 6.01 -4.14
N ALA A 40 0.66 6.91 -3.22
CA ALA A 40 1.82 7.80 -3.40
C ALA A 40 3.16 7.13 -3.08
N LEU A 41 3.22 6.23 -2.09
CA LEU A 41 4.49 5.64 -1.64
C LEU A 41 5.10 4.63 -2.62
N PRO A 42 4.36 3.70 -3.26
CA PRO A 42 4.97 2.71 -4.16
C PRO A 42 5.83 3.28 -5.29
N PRO A 43 5.41 4.30 -6.06
CA PRO A 43 6.27 4.86 -7.11
C PRO A 43 7.51 5.54 -6.53
N ILE A 44 7.41 6.18 -5.36
CA ILE A 44 8.55 6.79 -4.66
C ILE A 44 9.54 5.71 -4.22
N ARG A 45 9.06 4.60 -3.64
CA ARG A 45 9.90 3.48 -3.21
C ARG A 45 10.65 2.85 -4.38
N ARG A 46 9.94 2.60 -5.50
CA ARG A 46 10.54 2.09 -6.74
C ARG A 46 11.60 3.03 -7.33
N TYR A 47 11.40 4.35 -7.23
CA TYR A 47 12.40 5.34 -7.66
C TYR A 47 13.70 5.25 -6.84
N PHE A 48 13.61 4.95 -5.55
CA PHE A 48 14.78 4.74 -4.69
C PHE A 48 15.41 3.33 -4.81
N GLY A 49 14.90 2.49 -5.73
CA GLY A 49 15.44 1.15 -5.97
C GLY A 49 14.85 0.04 -5.10
N ASP A 50 13.79 0.33 -4.34
CA ASP A 50 13.02 -0.69 -3.63
C ASP A 50 12.13 -1.43 -4.66
N VAL A 51 12.51 -2.66 -5.00
CA VAL A 51 11.82 -3.50 -5.98
C VAL A 51 10.94 -4.54 -5.28
N ASP A 52 9.84 -4.91 -5.94
CA ASP A 52 8.95 -5.94 -5.41
C ASP A 52 9.70 -7.29 -5.37
N PRO A 53 9.62 -8.03 -4.24
CA PRO A 53 10.28 -9.33 -4.13
C PRO A 53 9.68 -10.33 -5.12
N ALA A 54 10.49 -11.30 -5.54
CA ALA A 54 10.03 -12.38 -6.39
C ALA A 54 8.92 -13.21 -5.70
N GLU A 55 7.99 -13.73 -6.48
CA GLU A 55 6.89 -14.55 -5.97
C GLU A 55 7.42 -15.85 -5.34
N ILE A 56 6.90 -16.17 -4.15
CA ILE A 56 7.25 -17.39 -3.44
C ILE A 56 6.49 -18.55 -4.11
N PRO A 57 7.16 -19.66 -4.47
CA PRO A 57 6.48 -20.81 -5.05
C PRO A 57 5.55 -21.44 -4.00
N PHE A 58 4.25 -21.51 -4.32
CA PHE A 58 3.24 -22.17 -3.49
C PHE A 58 3.16 -23.68 -3.73
N SER A 59 3.79 -24.18 -4.79
CA SER A 59 3.80 -25.58 -5.19
C SER A 59 5.20 -26.02 -5.60
N TYR A 60 5.40 -27.33 -5.72
CA TYR A 60 6.67 -27.86 -6.22
C TYR A 60 6.96 -27.31 -7.62
N PRO A 61 8.12 -26.68 -7.85
CA PRO A 61 8.43 -26.05 -9.13
C PRO A 61 8.74 -27.14 -10.16
N VAL A 62 7.70 -27.58 -10.88
CA VAL A 62 7.84 -28.55 -11.98
C VAL A 62 8.49 -27.84 -13.17
N PRO A 63 9.66 -28.30 -13.64
CA PRO A 63 10.30 -27.73 -14.82
C PRO A 63 9.39 -27.88 -16.05
N ALA A 64 9.27 -26.82 -16.84
CA ALA A 64 8.59 -26.90 -18.13
C ALA A 64 9.46 -27.69 -19.12
N GLY A 65 8.91 -28.75 -19.71
CA GLY A 65 9.58 -29.48 -20.80
C GLY A 65 9.32 -30.99 -20.79
N PRO A 66 9.84 -31.69 -21.81
CA PRO A 66 9.74 -33.14 -21.91
C PRO A 66 10.59 -33.82 -20.84
N ARG A 67 10.13 -34.99 -20.39
CA ARG A 67 10.86 -35.82 -19.43
C ARG A 67 12.22 -36.23 -20.00
N LYS A 68 13.28 -36.04 -19.20
CA LYS A 68 14.61 -36.61 -19.47
C LYS A 68 14.72 -37.91 -18.65
N ILE A 69 15.04 -39.01 -19.32
CA ILE A 69 15.21 -40.32 -18.65
C ILE A 69 16.61 -40.33 -18.02
N PRO A 70 16.73 -40.40 -16.68
CA PRO A 70 18.02 -40.52 -16.01
C PRO A 70 18.59 -41.93 -16.23
N GLN A 71 19.92 -42.05 -16.27
CA GLN A 71 20.64 -43.33 -16.27
C GLN A 71 21.33 -43.53 -14.91
N GLY A 72 21.49 -44.78 -14.46
CA GLY A 72 22.32 -45.11 -13.27
C GLY A 72 21.57 -45.36 -11.97
N TYR A 73 20.25 -45.56 -12.01
CA TYR A 73 19.42 -45.96 -10.86
C TYR A 73 18.53 -47.17 -11.21
N ASP A 74 18.94 -47.98 -12.18
CA ASP A 74 18.23 -49.19 -12.54
C ASP A 74 18.58 -50.29 -11.52
N ASP A 75 17.57 -50.99 -11.00
CA ASP A 75 17.75 -52.13 -10.09
C ASP A 75 18.30 -53.32 -10.90
N GLU A 76 19.41 -53.94 -10.47
CA GLU A 76 19.95 -55.19 -11.07
C GLU A 76 18.97 -56.38 -10.96
#